data_AF-A0A1H3MW77-F1
#
_entry.id   AF-A0A1H3MW77-F1
#
_cell.length_a   1.000
_cell.length_b   1.000
_cell.length_c   1.000
_cell.angle_alpha   90.00
_cell.angle_beta   90.00
_cell.angle_gamma   90.00
#
_symmetry.space_group_name_H-M   'P 1'
#
loop_
_entity.id
_entity.type
_entity.pdbx_description
1 polymer ?
#
loop_
_entity_poly.entity_id
_entity_poly.type
_entity_poly.pdbx_seq_one_letter_code
_entity_poly.pdbx_strand_id
1 'polypeptide(L)'
;MKSMEGTLKNIVLAGIGTVSYSYEKGKALIDEMVAKGELTMKEGEDLTGELKAFFNRNAKNKTRHWFDDAVNRILEEMHVTTKEETNQLKKEIDAIESRLTLLEQQITTSQQSED
;
A
#
# COMPACT_ATOMS: atom_id res chain seq x y z
N MET A 1 34.15 2.77 3.31
CA MET A 1 33.00 2.70 4.23
C MET A 1 31.93 3.64 3.67
N LYS A 2 30.96 3.13 2.89
CA LYS A 2 30.02 3.93 2.05
C LYS A 2 28.54 3.59 2.36
N SER A 3 28.29 3.05 3.55
CA SER A 3 27.04 2.38 3.93
C SER A 3 26.22 3.09 5.01
N MET A 4 26.66 4.23 5.52
CA MET A 4 25.93 5.00 6.55
C MET A 4 25.15 6.20 5.96
N GLU A 5 25.75 6.90 5.00
CA GLU A 5 25.17 8.08 4.34
C GLU A 5 23.86 7.74 3.59
N GLY A 6 23.82 6.60 2.89
CA GLY A 6 22.63 6.12 2.19
C GLY A 6 21.49 5.70 3.13
N THR A 7 21.82 5.24 4.34
CA THR A 7 20.82 4.77 5.31
C THR A 7 20.13 5.94 6.00
N LEU A 8 20.87 6.98 6.41
CA LEU A 8 20.29 8.24 6.89
C LEU A 8 19.45 8.92 5.82
N LYS A 9 19.96 9.00 4.58
CA LYS A 9 19.23 9.50 3.42
C LYS A 9 17.90 8.77 3.20
N ASN A 10 17.91 7.44 3.26
CA ASN A 10 16.70 6.65 3.07
C ASN A 10 15.76 6.73 4.27
N ILE A 11 16.27 6.88 5.50
CA ILE A 11 15.44 7.05 6.71
C ILE A 11 14.80 8.43 6.74
N VAL A 12 15.52 9.49 6.38
CA VAL A 12 14.96 10.85 6.28
C VAL A 12 13.93 10.90 5.14
N LEU A 13 14.23 10.31 3.98
CA LEU A 13 13.29 10.25 2.85
C LEU A 13 12.09 9.32 3.12
N ALA A 14 12.25 8.24 3.89
CA ALA A 14 11.16 7.37 4.32
C ALA A 14 10.33 7.98 5.46
N GLY A 15 10.96 8.76 6.35
CA GLY A 15 10.31 9.50 7.44
C GLY A 15 9.39 10.63 6.95
N ILE A 16 9.60 11.10 5.72
CA ILE A 16 8.73 12.06 5.03
C ILE A 16 7.41 11.41 4.52
N GLY A 17 7.22 10.10 4.71
CA GLY A 17 6.26 9.29 3.96
C GLY A 17 4.82 9.10 4.48
N THR A 18 4.42 9.54 5.68
CA THR A 18 3.13 9.07 6.25
C THR A 18 1.96 10.06 6.24
N VAL A 19 2.15 11.38 6.07
CA VAL A 19 1.03 12.34 6.20
C VAL A 19 1.08 13.54 5.24
N SER A 20 1.53 13.34 4.00
CA SER A 20 1.51 14.38 2.94
C SER A 20 2.53 15.53 3.13
N TYR A 21 3.82 15.22 3.27
CA TYR A 21 4.85 16.26 3.21
C TYR A 21 5.18 16.64 1.76
N SER A 22 4.95 17.90 1.41
CA SER A 22 5.38 18.51 0.14
C SER A 22 6.88 18.82 0.14
N TYR A 23 7.46 19.13 -1.02
CA TYR A 23 8.84 19.60 -1.13
C TYR A 23 9.18 20.72 -0.13
N GLU A 24 8.28 21.71 0.02
CA GLU A 24 8.46 22.84 0.95
C GLU A 24 8.61 22.38 2.40
N LYS A 25 7.82 21.38 2.80
CA LYS A 25 7.84 20.83 4.16
C LYS A 25 9.11 19.99 4.40
N GLY A 26 9.56 19.22 3.40
CA GLY A 26 10.83 18.49 3.47
C GLY A 26 12.05 19.42 3.52
N LYS A 27 12.05 20.51 2.74
CA LYS A 27 13.09 21.54 2.79
C LYS A 27 13.15 22.21 4.17
N ALA A 28 11.99 22.55 4.75
CA ALA A 28 11.94 23.15 6.08
C ALA A 28 12.54 22.24 7.18
N LEU A 29 12.37 20.92 7.06
CA LEU A 29 12.99 19.96 7.99
C LEU A 29 14.52 19.93 7.84
N ILE A 30 15.02 19.96 6.60
CA ILE A 30 16.47 20.01 6.34
C ILE A 30 17.05 21.31 6.90
N ASP A 31 16.39 22.45 6.65
CA ASP A 31 16.78 23.75 7.19
C ASP A 31 16.79 23.74 8.74
N GLU A 32 15.85 23.05 9.38
CA GLU A 32 15.80 22.86 10.84
C GLU A 32 16.96 22.01 11.37
N MET A 33 17.33 20.94 10.67
CA MET A 33 18.48 20.09 11.03
C MET A 33 19.81 20.85 10.88
N VAL A 34 19.95 21.72 9.87
CA VAL A 34 21.09 22.63 9.75
C VAL A 34 21.12 23.63 10.90
N ALA A 35 19.97 24.23 11.23
CA ALA A 35 19.87 25.20 12.33
C ALA A 35 20.18 24.58 13.70
N LYS A 36 19.85 23.31 13.91
CA LYS A 36 20.20 22.55 15.11
C LYS A 36 21.65 22.05 15.15
N GLY A 37 22.41 22.24 14.06
CA GLY A 37 23.78 21.73 13.92
C GLY A 37 23.85 20.21 13.74
N GLU A 38 22.72 19.56 13.43
CA GLU A 38 22.65 18.13 13.11
C GLU A 38 23.16 17.86 11.69
N LEU A 39 23.10 18.86 10.82
CA LEU A 39 23.70 18.88 9.48
C LEU A 39 24.60 20.11 9.32
N THR A 40 25.67 19.98 8.57
CA THR A 40 26.42 21.15 8.10
C THR A 40 25.63 21.89 7.02
N MET A 41 25.94 23.17 6.82
CA MET A 41 25.32 23.99 5.77
C MET A 41 25.44 23.33 4.39
N LYS A 42 26.60 22.74 4.10
CA LYS A 42 26.86 22.04 2.84
C LYS A 42 26.01 20.77 2.69
N GLU A 43 25.91 19.96 3.74
CA GLU A 43 25.08 18.75 3.72
C GLU A 43 23.59 19.09 3.56
N GLY A 44 23.12 20.18 4.17
CA GLY A 44 21.75 20.66 3.98
C GLY A 44 21.46 21.12 2.54
N GLU A 45 22.39 21.82 1.91
CA GLU A 45 22.28 22.23 0.50
C GLU A 45 22.25 21.02 -0.44
N ASP A 46 23.18 20.07 -0.25
CA ASP A 46 23.25 18.85 -1.04
C ASP A 46 21.96 18.02 -0.87
N LEU A 47 21.49 17.84 0.36
CA LEU A 47 20.26 17.09 0.66
C LEU A 47 19.00 17.76 0.09
N THR A 48 18.94 19.10 0.11
CA THR A 48 17.84 19.87 -0.50
C THR A 48 17.82 19.70 -2.02
N GLY A 49 19.00 19.70 -2.67
CA GLY A 49 19.15 19.43 -4.09
C GLY A 49 18.68 18.02 -4.47
N GLU A 50 19.06 17.03 -3.66
CA GLU A 50 18.62 15.65 -3.83
C GLU A 50 17.12 15.47 -3.63
N LEU A 51 16.54 16.15 -2.62
CA LEU A 51 15.11 16.17 -2.36
C LEU A 51 14.35 16.73 -3.58
N LYS A 52 14.81 17.84 -4.14
CA LYS A 52 14.22 18.45 -5.35
C LYS A 52 14.29 17.50 -6.54
N ALA A 53 15.44 16.84 -6.73
CA ALA A 53 15.63 15.88 -7.81
C ALA A 53 14.78 14.60 -7.62
N PHE A 54 14.55 14.17 -6.38
CA PHE A 54 13.64 13.08 -6.04
C PHE A 54 12.19 13.44 -6.41
N PHE A 55 11.69 14.59 -5.96
CA PHE A 55 10.34 15.06 -6.29
C PHE A 55 10.15 15.24 -7.80
N ASN A 56 11.11 15.83 -8.52
CA ASN A 56 11.01 16.01 -9.97
C ASN A 56 11.05 14.69 -10.76
N ARG A 57 11.82 13.69 -10.28
CA ARG A 57 11.85 12.35 -10.89
C ARG A 57 10.54 11.60 -10.63
N ASN A 58 10.03 11.65 -9.41
CA ASN A 58 8.83 10.92 -9.00
C ASN A 58 7.54 11.58 -9.49
N ALA A 59 7.49 12.92 -9.58
CA ALA A 59 6.37 13.63 -10.20
C ALA A 59 6.20 13.29 -11.69
N LYS A 60 7.29 12.89 -12.37
CA LYS A 60 7.27 12.49 -13.79
C LYS A 60 7.10 10.98 -13.99
N ASN A 61 7.55 10.15 -13.05
CA ASN A 61 7.40 8.70 -13.10
C ASN A 61 6.37 8.20 -12.08
N LYS A 62 5.14 7.93 -12.56
CA LYS A 62 4.15 6.99 -12.02
C LYS A 62 4.38 6.50 -10.57
N THR A 63 4.38 7.41 -9.59
CA THR A 63 4.50 7.05 -8.15
C THR A 63 3.36 6.14 -7.67
N ARG A 64 2.24 6.15 -8.39
CA ARG A 64 1.09 5.26 -8.13
C ARG A 64 1.45 3.77 -8.20
N HIS A 65 2.25 3.37 -9.19
CA HIS A 65 2.50 1.94 -9.45
C HIS A 65 3.33 1.25 -8.38
N TRP A 66 4.40 1.88 -7.88
CA TRP A 66 5.23 1.27 -6.83
C TRP A 66 4.46 1.13 -5.51
N PHE A 67 3.65 2.12 -5.16
CA PHE A 67 2.84 2.09 -3.95
C PHE A 67 1.74 1.03 -4.04
N ASP A 68 1.04 0.98 -5.17
CA ASP A 68 0.02 -0.04 -5.44
C ASP A 68 0.64 -1.47 -5.41
N ASP A 69 1.82 -1.64 -6.01
CA ASP A 69 2.55 -2.92 -5.99
C ASP A 69 3.01 -3.32 -4.58
N ALA A 70 3.43 -2.37 -3.75
CA ALA A 70 3.88 -2.64 -2.38
C ALA A 70 2.70 -3.02 -1.46
N VAL A 71 1.57 -2.32 -1.60
CA VAL A 71 0.34 -2.63 -0.85
C VAL A 71 -0.22 -3.99 -1.26
N ASN A 72 -0.27 -4.30 -2.55
CA ASN A 72 -0.75 -5.59 -3.02
C ASN A 72 0.11 -6.76 -2.51
N ARG A 73 1.44 -6.63 -2.49
CA ARG A 73 2.31 -7.69 -1.93
C ARG A 73 2.06 -7.94 -0.44
N ILE A 74 1.88 -6.90 0.35
CA ILE A 74 1.60 -7.05 1.79
C ILE A 74 0.23 -7.71 2.01
N LEU A 75 -0.78 -7.35 1.21
CA LEU A 75 -2.09 -7.99 1.26
C LEU A 75 -2.04 -9.47 0.88
N GLU A 76 -1.25 -9.82 -0.14
CA GLU A 76 -0.99 -11.21 -0.54
C GLU A 76 -0.26 -11.99 0.57
N GLU A 77 0.81 -11.44 1.15
CA GLU A 77 1.57 -12.10 2.23
C GLU A 77 0.72 -12.31 3.49
N MET A 78 -0.15 -11.36 3.82
CA MET A 78 -1.07 -11.47 4.96
C MET A 78 -2.33 -12.29 4.65
N HIS A 79 -2.45 -12.88 3.46
CA HIS A 79 -3.61 -13.65 3.00
C HIS A 79 -4.93 -12.87 3.19
N VAL A 80 -4.89 -11.55 3.02
CA VAL A 80 -6.06 -10.70 3.19
C VAL A 80 -6.88 -10.76 1.91
N THR A 81 -8.02 -11.44 1.98
CA THR A 81 -8.98 -11.51 0.88
C THR A 81 -9.51 -10.12 0.54
N THR A 82 -9.55 -9.80 -0.75
CA THR A 82 -10.12 -8.54 -1.22
C THR A 82 -11.65 -8.54 -1.08
N LYS A 83 -12.24 -7.34 -1.11
CA LYS A 83 -13.70 -7.20 -1.06
C LYS A 83 -14.39 -7.90 -2.24
N GLU A 84 -13.75 -7.91 -3.40
CA GLU A 84 -14.30 -8.54 -4.60
C GLU A 84 -14.32 -10.06 -4.48
N GLU A 85 -13.22 -10.66 -4.05
CA GLU A 85 -13.13 -12.11 -3.77
C GLU A 85 -14.13 -12.54 -2.69
N THR A 86 -14.31 -11.73 -1.65
CA THR A 86 -15.32 -11.98 -0.60
C THR A 86 -16.74 -12.00 -1.17
N ASN A 87 -17.06 -11.03 -2.04
CA ASN A 87 -18.38 -10.96 -2.68
C ASN A 87 -18.59 -12.11 -3.66
N GLN A 88 -17.55 -12.53 -4.37
CA GLN A 88 -17.61 -13.66 -5.29
C GLN A 88 -17.86 -14.96 -4.52
N LEU A 89 -17.13 -15.20 -3.43
CA LEU A 89 -17.34 -16.37 -2.58
C LEU A 89 -18.76 -16.40 -2.01
N LYS A 90 -19.29 -15.23 -1.60
CA LYS A 90 -20.68 -15.12 -1.14
C LYS A 90 -21.69 -15.52 -2.23
N LYS A 91 -21.51 -15.04 -3.47
CA LYS A 91 -22.37 -15.43 -4.60
C LYS A 91 -22.32 -16.92 -4.87
N GLU A 92 -21.14 -17.53 -4.79
CA GLU A 92 -20.96 -18.97 -4.99
C GLU A 92 -21.67 -19.77 -3.88
N ILE A 93 -21.58 -19.32 -2.63
CA ILE A 93 -22.32 -19.90 -1.49
C ILE A 93 -23.83 -19.79 -1.73
N ASP A 94 -24.35 -18.60 -2.05
CA ASP A 94 -25.79 -18.39 -2.30
C ASP A 94 -26.32 -19.30 -3.43
N ALA A 95 -25.51 -19.51 -4.48
CA ALA A 95 -25.85 -20.39 -5.59
C ALA A 95 -25.86 -21.87 -5.19
N ILE A 96 -24.91 -22.30 -4.36
CA ILE A 96 -24.87 -23.66 -3.83
C ILE A 96 -26.07 -23.89 -2.90
N GLU A 97 -26.37 -22.97 -1.99
CA GLU A 97 -27.52 -23.04 -1.09
C GLU A 97 -28.83 -23.17 -1.88
N SER A 98 -29.01 -22.35 -2.93
CA SER A 98 -30.19 -22.43 -3.79
C SER A 98 -30.34 -23.79 -4.46
N ARG A 99 -29.24 -24.37 -4.96
CA ARG A 99 -29.24 -25.71 -5.56
C ARG A 99 -29.55 -26.80 -4.53
N LEU A 100 -29.05 -26.64 -3.30
CA LEU A 100 -29.27 -27.58 -2.21
C LEU A 100 -30.75 -27.60 -1.82
N THR A 101 -31.38 -26.43 -1.67
CA THR A 101 -32.82 -26.31 -1.40
C THR A 101 -33.67 -26.93 -2.51
N LEU A 102 -33.32 -26.73 -3.78
CA LEU A 102 -34.03 -27.35 -4.89
C LEU A 102 -33.93 -28.88 -4.87
N LEU A 103 -32.76 -29.42 -4.54
CA LEU A 103 -32.55 -30.86 -4.41
C LEU A 103 -33.32 -31.44 -3.23
N GLU A 104 -33.32 -30.77 -2.08
CA GLU A 104 -34.12 -31.17 -0.91
C GLU A 104 -35.62 -31.19 -1.22
N GLN A 105 -36.12 -30.20 -1.97
CA GLN A 105 -37.50 -30.17 -2.43
C GLN A 105 -37.83 -31.32 -3.41
N GLN A 106 -36.92 -31.63 -4.33
CA GLN A 106 -37.09 -32.75 -5.27
C GLN A 106 -37.10 -34.11 -4.56
N ILE A 107 -36.22 -34.30 -3.57
CA ILE A 107 -36.18 -35.51 -2.74
C ILE A 107 -37.48 -35.64 -1.95
N THR A 108 -37.94 -34.56 -1.31
CA THR A 108 -39.19 -34.55 -0.53
C THR A 108 -40.43 -34.84 -1.40
N THR A 109 -40.47 -34.28 -2.61
CA THR A 109 -41.57 -34.50 -3.57
C THR A 109 -41.58 -35.94 -4.10
N SER A 110 -40.40 -36.54 -4.31
CA SER A 110 -40.28 -37.92 -4.79
C SER A 110 -40.67 -38.96 -3.72
N GLN A 111 -40.51 -38.64 -2.43
CA GLN A 111 -40.94 -39.52 -1.33
C GLN A 111 -42.44 -39.45 -1.01
N GLN A 112 -43.17 -38.42 -1.46
CA GLN A 112 -44.63 -38.33 -1.32
C GLN A 112 -45.42 -38.99 -2.46
N SER A 113 -44.74 -39.42 -3.53
CA SER A 113 -45.36 -40.12 -4.67
C SER A 113 -45.29 -41.65 -4.59
N GLU A 114 -44.67 -42.21 -3.55
CA GLU A 114 -44.56 -43.67 -3.32
C GLU A 114 -45.49 -44.20 -2.20
N ASP A 115 -46.27 -43.34 -1.54
CA ASP A 115 -47.41 -43.68 -0.66
C ASP A 115 -48.76 -43.33 -1.35
#